data_AF-A0A356DUF1-F1
#
_entry.id   AF-A0A356DUF1-F1
#
_cell.length_a   1.000
_cell.length_b   1.000
_cell.length_c   1.000
_cell.angle_alpha   90.00
_cell.angle_beta   90.00
_cell.angle_gamma   90.00
#
_symmetry.space_group_name_H-M   'P 1'
#
loop_
_entity.id
_entity.type
_entity.pdbx_description
1 polymer ?
#
loop_
_entity_poly.entity_id
_entity_poly.type
_entity_poly.pdbx_seq_one_letter_code
_entity_poly.pdbx_strand_id
1 'polypeptide(L)'
;MSGKLKSWSRCITNKDRLISQTYKLIDKTGANFNSVSTLFFLEAILKRIALSSYNKSFIFKGGFLLSSLLGIASRTTVDMDLLLKDQPFEEQQVLLLLEEILKVDGYDDIQYKIISIEPIRDEDI
;
A
#
# COMPACT_ATOMS: atom_id res chain seq x y z
N MET A 1 -44.19 29.01 4.01
CA MET A 1 -43.54 28.07 4.95
C MET A 1 -43.50 26.68 4.32
N SER A 2 -42.54 25.86 4.75
CA SER A 2 -42.06 24.58 4.17
C SER A 2 -41.14 24.78 2.96
N GLY A 3 -39.88 24.36 2.96
CA GLY A 3 -39.14 23.49 3.88
C GLY A 3 -38.31 22.54 3.05
N LYS A 4 -37.23 23.02 2.43
CA LYS A 4 -36.29 22.17 1.67
C LYS A 4 -35.58 21.23 2.64
N LEU A 5 -35.99 19.96 2.68
CA LEU A 5 -35.17 18.89 3.23
C LEU A 5 -34.00 18.64 2.28
N LYS A 6 -32.86 19.28 2.57
CA LYS A 6 -31.56 18.89 2.01
C LYS A 6 -31.25 17.49 2.54
N SER A 7 -31.31 16.50 1.64
CA SER A 7 -30.75 15.17 1.84
C SER A 7 -29.24 15.31 2.04
N TRP A 8 -28.78 15.22 3.28
CA TRP A 8 -27.37 14.97 3.58
C TRP A 8 -27.13 13.48 3.38
N SER A 9 -26.78 13.10 2.15
CA SER A 9 -26.16 11.80 1.90
C SER A 9 -24.85 11.81 2.69
N ARG A 10 -24.80 11.04 3.76
CA ARG A 10 -23.63 10.89 4.64
C ARG A 10 -22.45 10.41 3.80
N CYS A 11 -21.64 11.35 3.34
CA CYS A 11 -20.38 11.06 2.68
C CYS A 11 -19.48 10.46 3.76
N ILE A 12 -19.45 9.13 3.86
CA ILE A 12 -18.42 8.46 4.65
C ILE A 12 -17.13 8.76 3.91
N THR A 13 -16.38 9.75 4.41
CA THR A 13 -15.06 10.08 3.89
C THR A 13 -14.23 8.79 3.89
N ASN A 14 -13.42 8.55 2.84
CA ASN A 14 -12.63 7.30 2.71
C ASN A 14 -11.88 6.94 4.01
N LYS A 15 -11.42 7.95 4.74
CA LYS A 15 -10.80 7.83 6.07
C LYS A 15 -11.67 7.14 7.12
N ASP A 16 -12.94 7.53 7.26
CA ASP A 16 -13.84 6.97 8.29
C ASP A 16 -14.15 5.50 8.01
N ARG A 17 -14.29 5.16 6.71
CA ARG A 17 -14.43 3.79 6.25
C ARG A 17 -13.18 2.97 6.57
N LEU A 18 -11.99 3.49 6.23
CA LEU A 18 -10.71 2.85 6.55
C LEU A 18 -10.58 2.60 8.05
N ILE A 19 -10.81 3.62 8.88
CA ILE A 19 -10.77 3.51 10.35
C ILE A 19 -11.73 2.42 10.84
N SER A 20 -12.97 2.39 10.33
CA SER A 20 -13.94 1.36 10.68
C SER A 20 -13.50 -0.04 10.29
N GLN A 21 -12.92 -0.22 9.09
CA GLN A 21 -12.39 -1.50 8.63
C GLN A 21 -11.19 -1.94 9.47
N THR A 22 -10.31 -1.01 9.83
CA THR A 22 -9.16 -1.24 10.71
C THR A 22 -9.60 -1.76 12.07
N TYR A 23 -10.55 -1.10 12.75
CA TYR A 23 -11.04 -1.59 14.06
C TYR A 23 -11.66 -2.99 13.97
N LYS A 24 -12.43 -3.29 12.92
CA LYS A 24 -12.97 -4.65 12.70
C LYS A 24 -11.88 -5.71 12.55
N LEU A 25 -10.73 -5.37 12.00
CA LEU A 25 -9.59 -6.28 11.84
C LEU A 25 -8.78 -6.41 13.13
N ILE A 26 -8.62 -5.32 13.90
CA ILE A 26 -8.01 -5.35 15.24
C ILE A 26 -8.75 -6.35 16.13
N ASP A 27 -10.08 -6.28 16.19
CA ASP A 27 -10.91 -7.17 17.02
C ASP A 27 -10.73 -8.66 16.66
N LYS A 28 -10.43 -8.96 15.39
CA LYS A 28 -10.25 -10.33 14.90
C LYS A 28 -8.82 -10.85 15.05
N THR A 29 -7.83 -9.98 15.00
CA THR A 29 -6.42 -10.36 14.84
C THR A 29 -5.59 -10.10 16.10
N GLY A 30 -6.06 -9.24 17.00
CA GLY A 30 -5.29 -8.77 18.15
C GLY A 30 -4.12 -7.85 17.79
N ALA A 31 -3.95 -7.52 16.50
CA ALA A 31 -2.90 -6.60 16.05
C ALA A 31 -3.24 -5.15 16.40
N ASN A 32 -2.22 -4.31 16.53
CA ASN A 32 -2.43 -2.88 16.80
C ASN A 32 -2.88 -2.12 15.54
N PHE A 33 -3.49 -0.96 15.76
CA PHE A 33 -4.04 -0.10 14.70
C PHE A 33 -3.02 0.28 13.62
N ASN A 34 -1.79 0.62 14.02
CA ASN A 34 -0.75 1.03 13.09
C ASN A 34 -0.36 -0.14 12.17
N SER A 35 -0.22 -1.35 12.71
CA SER A 35 0.16 -2.54 11.93
C SER A 35 -0.88 -2.87 10.88
N VAL A 36 -2.17 -2.82 11.26
CA VAL A 36 -3.28 -3.06 10.32
C VAL A 36 -3.35 -1.96 9.26
N SER A 37 -3.18 -0.69 9.65
CA SER A 37 -3.22 0.44 8.71
C SER A 37 -2.05 0.39 7.72
N THR A 38 -0.83 0.14 8.20
CA THR A 38 0.33 -0.02 7.33
C THR A 38 0.16 -1.19 6.37
N LEU A 39 -0.33 -2.34 6.86
CA LEU A 39 -0.60 -3.49 6.00
C LEU A 39 -1.55 -3.13 4.86
N PHE A 40 -2.66 -2.45 5.17
CA PHE A 40 -3.63 -2.02 4.16
C PHE A 40 -2.99 -1.18 3.05
N PHE A 41 -2.20 -0.16 3.39
CA PHE A 41 -1.59 0.70 2.38
C PHE A 41 -0.52 -0.01 1.55
N LEU A 42 0.21 -0.95 2.15
CA LEU A 42 1.19 -1.76 1.44
C LEU A 42 0.52 -2.79 0.52
N GLU A 43 -0.55 -3.46 0.95
CA GLU A 43 -1.33 -4.35 0.09
C GLU A 43 -1.95 -3.59 -1.10
N ALA A 44 -2.38 -2.35 -0.89
CA ALA A 44 -2.89 -1.48 -1.96
C ALA A 44 -1.79 -1.09 -2.98
N ILE A 45 -0.53 -0.94 -2.55
CA ILE A 45 0.63 -0.79 -3.47
C ILE A 45 0.90 -2.11 -4.20
N LEU A 46 0.92 -3.25 -3.50
CA LEU A 46 1.16 -4.56 -4.10
C LEU A 46 0.10 -4.91 -5.15
N LYS A 47 -1.16 -4.55 -4.90
CA LYS A 47 -2.26 -4.68 -5.84
C LYS A 47 -2.04 -3.85 -7.11
N ARG A 48 -1.56 -2.61 -6.97
CA ARG A 48 -1.22 -1.76 -8.13
C ARG A 48 -0.08 -2.34 -8.95
N ILE A 49 0.95 -2.88 -8.30
CA ILE A 49 2.03 -3.60 -8.99
C ILE A 49 1.45 -4.77 -9.80
N ALA A 50 0.60 -5.59 -9.17
CA ALA A 50 -0.03 -6.75 -9.82
C ALA A 50 -0.94 -6.39 -11.02
N LEU A 51 -1.61 -5.22 -10.96
CA LEU A 51 -2.47 -4.72 -12.04
C LEU A 51 -1.72 -3.95 -13.13
N SER A 52 -0.49 -3.51 -12.86
CA SER A 52 0.32 -2.74 -13.81
C SER A 52 0.89 -3.58 -14.95
N SER A 53 1.41 -2.91 -15.97
CA SER A 53 2.26 -3.50 -17.03
C SER A 53 3.54 -4.13 -16.47
N TYR A 54 3.96 -3.76 -15.26
CA TYR A 54 5.18 -4.23 -14.58
C TYR A 54 4.95 -5.42 -13.65
N ASN A 55 3.77 -6.05 -13.69
CA ASN A 55 3.42 -7.14 -12.76
C ASN A 55 4.40 -8.33 -12.78
N LYS A 56 5.09 -8.54 -13.89
CA LYS A 56 6.11 -9.57 -14.05
C LYS A 56 7.51 -9.06 -13.78
N SER A 57 7.72 -7.76 -13.60
CA SER A 57 9.03 -7.15 -13.35
C SER A 57 9.42 -7.18 -11.87
N PHE A 58 8.51 -7.55 -10.95
CA PHE A 58 8.80 -7.61 -9.53
C PHE A 58 8.70 -9.03 -8.98
N ILE A 59 9.68 -9.40 -8.15
CA ILE A 59 9.61 -10.55 -7.27
C ILE A 59 9.33 -10.06 -5.86
N PHE A 60 8.19 -10.49 -5.32
CA PHE A 60 7.79 -10.21 -3.95
C PHE A 60 8.50 -11.16 -2.97
N LYS A 61 9.15 -10.62 -1.94
CA LYS A 61 9.99 -11.40 -1.02
C LYS A 61 9.98 -10.82 0.40
N GLY A 62 10.84 -11.37 1.25
CA GLY A 62 11.16 -10.81 2.57
C GLY A 62 10.11 -11.06 3.64
N GLY A 63 10.17 -10.26 4.71
CA GLY A 63 9.35 -10.46 5.90
C GLY A 63 7.87 -10.24 5.67
N PHE A 64 7.51 -9.32 4.76
CA PHE A 64 6.11 -9.10 4.39
C PHE A 64 5.51 -10.39 3.83
N LEU A 65 6.19 -11.03 2.87
CA LEU A 65 5.72 -12.29 2.28
C LEU A 65 5.55 -13.37 3.34
N LEU A 66 6.48 -13.50 4.27
CA LEU A 66 6.35 -14.48 5.35
C LEU A 66 5.14 -14.16 6.25
N SER A 67 4.88 -12.89 6.53
CA SER A 67 3.74 -12.46 7.35
C SER A 67 2.38 -12.70 6.69
N SER A 68 2.30 -12.70 5.36
CA SER A 68 1.04 -13.06 4.68
C SER A 68 0.70 -14.54 4.83
N LEU A 69 1.68 -15.39 5.14
CA LEU A 69 1.50 -16.81 5.42
C LEU A 69 1.20 -17.09 6.90
N LEU A 70 1.87 -16.38 7.81
CA LEU A 70 1.78 -16.63 9.26
C LEU A 70 0.72 -15.79 9.98
N GLY A 71 0.19 -14.76 9.31
CA GLY A 71 -0.78 -13.84 9.87
C GLY A 71 -0.15 -12.59 10.49
N ILE A 72 -0.99 -11.56 10.65
CA ILE A 72 -0.55 -10.20 11.03
C ILE A 72 -0.08 -10.08 12.50
N ALA A 73 -0.55 -10.96 13.38
CA ALA A 73 -0.28 -10.86 14.83
C ALA A 73 1.20 -11.07 15.20
N SER A 74 1.95 -11.81 14.38
CA SER A 74 3.36 -12.13 14.62
C SER A 74 4.33 -11.24 13.83
N ARG A 75 3.84 -10.14 13.26
CA ARG A 75 4.60 -9.36 12.28
C ARG A 75 5.57 -8.37 12.94
N THR A 76 6.85 -8.45 12.58
CA THR A 76 7.92 -7.53 13.02
C THR A 76 8.42 -6.57 11.93
N THR A 77 8.13 -6.86 10.67
CA THR A 77 8.55 -6.05 9.51
C THR A 77 7.49 -5.02 9.14
N VAL A 78 7.84 -3.74 9.06
CA VAL A 78 6.88 -2.67 8.69
C VAL A 78 6.87 -2.44 7.19
N ASP A 79 7.93 -2.86 6.48
CA ASP A 79 8.18 -2.50 5.09
C ASP A 79 7.85 -3.66 4.13
N MET A 80 8.02 -3.41 2.83
CA MET A 80 7.86 -4.40 1.77
C MET A 80 9.16 -4.54 0.98
N ASP A 81 9.66 -5.77 0.87
CA ASP A 81 10.83 -6.09 0.06
C ASP A 81 10.42 -6.57 -1.33
N LEU A 82 10.91 -5.88 -2.35
CA LEU A 82 10.73 -6.25 -3.75
C LEU A 82 12.10 -6.39 -4.42
N LEU A 83 12.18 -7.28 -5.40
CA LEU A 83 13.31 -7.36 -6.32
C LEU A 83 12.82 -6.99 -7.72
N LEU A 84 13.41 -5.95 -8.31
CA LEU A 84 13.17 -5.59 -9.70
C LEU A 84 13.98 -6.51 -10.61
N LYS A 85 13.34 -7.05 -11.65
CA LYS A 85 13.97 -7.88 -12.68
C LYS A 85 13.56 -7.42 -14.06
N ASP A 86 14.37 -7.78 -15.04
CA ASP A 86 14.11 -7.53 -16.47
C ASP A 86 13.86 -6.04 -16.78
N GLN A 87 14.39 -5.13 -15.94
CA GLN A 87 14.29 -3.66 -16.05
C GLN A 87 15.61 -3.02 -15.57
N PRO A 88 16.00 -1.84 -16.09
CA PRO A 88 17.15 -1.10 -15.59
C PRO A 88 16.97 -0.71 -14.12
N PHE A 89 18.03 -0.87 -13.32
CA PHE A 89 18.07 -0.47 -11.92
C PHE A 89 18.83 0.85 -11.77
N GLU A 90 18.25 1.91 -12.34
CA GLU A 90 18.74 3.28 -12.21
C GLU A 90 17.68 4.10 -11.47
N GLU A 91 18.11 4.98 -10.55
CA GLU A 91 17.21 5.72 -9.64
C GLU A 91 16.05 6.40 -10.39
N GLN A 92 16.35 7.11 -11.47
CA GLN A 92 15.36 7.84 -12.26
C GLN A 92 14.38 6.88 -12.96
N GLN A 93 14.86 5.74 -13.45
CA GLN A 93 14.01 4.72 -14.09
C GLN A 93 13.09 4.05 -13.08
N VAL A 94 13.62 3.70 -11.90
CA VAL A 94 12.82 3.14 -10.80
C VAL A 94 11.76 4.13 -10.35
N LEU A 95 12.10 5.41 -10.21
CA LEU A 95 11.16 6.45 -9.82
C LEU A 95 10.00 6.58 -10.83
N LEU A 96 10.30 6.72 -12.12
CA LEU A 96 9.28 6.81 -13.17
C LEU A 96 8.37 5.59 -13.19
N LEU A 97 8.97 4.39 -13.12
CA LEU A 97 8.24 3.13 -13.09
C LEU A 97 7.30 3.06 -11.87
N LEU A 98 7.78 3.43 -10.68
CA LEU A 98 6.94 3.45 -9.47
C LEU A 98 5.82 4.49 -9.58
N GLU A 99 6.08 5.67 -10.13
CA GLU A 99 5.04 6.68 -10.36
C GLU A 99 3.93 6.17 -11.30
N GLU A 100 4.29 5.43 -12.35
CA GLU A 100 3.31 4.81 -13.24
C GLU A 100 2.47 3.76 -12.52
N ILE A 101 3.10 2.89 -11.73
CA ILE A 101 2.42 1.88 -10.93
C ILE A 101 1.46 2.53 -9.93
N LEU A 102 1.89 3.58 -9.24
CA LEU A 102 1.08 4.23 -8.21
C LEU A 102 -0.16 4.96 -8.78
N LYS A 103 -0.16 5.29 -10.08
CA LYS A 103 -1.31 5.85 -10.82
C LYS A 103 -2.33 4.80 -11.26
N VAL A 104 -2.00 3.51 -11.20
CA VAL A 104 -2.95 2.43 -11.52
C VAL A 104 -4.13 2.47 -10.55
N ASP A 105 -5.35 2.36 -11.08
CA ASP A 105 -6.56 2.33 -10.26
C ASP A 105 -6.62 1.06 -9.42
N GLY A 106 -6.50 1.23 -8.10
CA GLY A 106 -6.60 0.17 -7.10
C GLY A 106 -8.03 -0.11 -6.63
N TYR A 107 -9.03 0.64 -7.10
CA TYR A 107 -10.43 0.64 -6.63
C TYR A 107 -10.57 1.00 -5.14
N ASP A 108 -9.71 1.88 -4.64
CA ASP A 108 -9.60 2.25 -3.22
C ASP A 108 -9.58 3.76 -2.96
N ASP A 109 -9.68 4.60 -4.01
CA ASP A 109 -9.62 6.07 -3.94
C ASP A 109 -8.38 6.60 -3.18
N ILE A 110 -7.25 5.86 -3.24
CA ILE A 110 -5.99 6.24 -2.61
C ILE A 110 -5.07 6.94 -3.61
N GLN A 111 -4.47 8.05 -3.19
CA GLN A 111 -3.43 8.76 -3.91
C GLN A 111 -2.10 8.61 -3.17
N TYR A 112 -1.05 8.23 -3.89
CA TYR A 112 0.31 8.10 -3.36
C TYR A 112 1.21 9.19 -3.91
N LYS A 113 2.18 9.61 -3.08
CA LYS A 113 3.26 10.50 -3.47
C LYS A 113 4.57 9.93 -2.93
N ILE A 114 5.56 9.80 -3.81
CA ILE A 114 6.92 9.42 -3.43
C ILE A 114 7.59 10.64 -2.79
N ILE A 115 8.23 10.45 -1.63
CA ILE A 115 8.86 11.54 -0.85
C ILE A 115 10.36 11.61 -1.14
N SER A 116 11.04 10.47 -1.13
CA SER A 116 12.45 10.35 -1.46
C SER A 116 12.76 8.95 -2.01
N ILE A 117 13.92 8.82 -2.64
CA ILE A 117 14.55 7.57 -3.03
C ILE A 117 16.02 7.71 -2.65
N GLU A 118 16.57 6.70 -1.98
CA GLU A 118 17.92 6.74 -1.44
C GLU A 118 18.56 5.35 -1.60
N PRO A 119 19.82 5.26 -2.03
CA PRO A 119 20.58 4.02 -1.96
C PRO A 119 20.68 3.54 -0.50
N ILE A 120 20.46 2.25 -0.25
CA ILE A 120 20.62 1.65 1.09
C ILE A 120 22.10 1.34 1.38
N ARG A 121 22.92 1.24 0.33
CA ARG A 121 24.37 1.05 0.41
C ARG A 121 25.01 2.03 -0.56
N ASP A 122 26.09 2.67 -0.12
CA ASP A 122 27.02 3.31 -1.04
C ASP A 122 27.58 2.20 -1.94
N GLU A 123 27.60 2.42 -3.25
CA GLU A 123 28.24 1.51 -4.19
C GLU A 123 29.63 1.18 -3.66
N ASP A 124 29.96 -0.11 -3.50
CA ASP A 124 31.34 -0.52 -3.32
C ASP A 124 32.09 -0.04 -4.58
N ILE A 125 32.76 1.12 -4.50
CA ILE A 125 33.60 1.68 -5.58
C ILE A 125 34.63 0.65 -6.01
#